data_AF-A0A958P6K6-F1
#
_entry.id   AF-A0A958P6K6-F1
#
_cell.length_a   1.000
_cell.length_b   1.000
_cell.length_c   1.000
_cell.angle_alpha   90.00
_cell.angle_beta   90.00
_cell.angle_gamma   90.00
#
_symmetry.space_group_name_H-M   'P 1'
#
loop_
_entity.id
_entity.type
_entity.pdbx_description
1 polymer ?
#
loop_
_entity_poly.entity_id
_entity_poly.type
_entity_poly.pdbx_seq_one_letter_code
_entity_poly.pdbx_strand_id
1 'polypeptide(L)'
;MRRIFVLFTVFIGTVSACHAQTKELPRVIRFNENQIRFVLVDNDGESITCTHQLLSHVPWWDVICGKRHYTVNTWLQLLENTQQNLFKLTLMYDVSEGIESSGEKLVQFRSHLTTLVTEDFKKLRQLQSSLDVRNGLMSLDMEVQL
;
A
#
# COMPACT_ATOMS: atom_id res chain seq x y z
N MET A 1 72.16 -38.37 -15.90
CA MET A 1 71.00 -38.38 -14.99
C MET A 1 70.07 -37.23 -15.39
N ARG A 2 68.91 -37.52 -16.01
CA ARG A 2 67.92 -36.51 -16.43
C ARG A 2 66.88 -36.35 -15.31
N ARG A 3 66.75 -35.14 -14.75
CA ARG A 3 65.70 -34.79 -13.81
C ARG A 3 64.47 -34.31 -14.60
N ILE A 4 63.36 -35.02 -14.45
CA ILE A 4 62.05 -34.64 -14.97
C ILE A 4 61.38 -33.81 -13.87
N PHE A 5 61.02 -32.56 -14.17
CA PHE A 5 60.15 -31.74 -13.34
C PHE A 5 58.71 -31.93 -13.81
N VAL A 6 57.85 -32.43 -12.93
CA VAL A 6 56.40 -32.54 -13.16
C VAL A 6 55.75 -31.31 -12.53
N LEU A 7 55.14 -30.48 -13.36
CA LEU A 7 54.39 -29.29 -12.95
C LEU A 7 52.96 -29.71 -12.62
N PHE A 8 52.51 -29.54 -11.38
CA PHE A 8 51.11 -29.73 -10.99
C PHE A 8 50.37 -28.40 -11.13
N THR A 9 49.52 -28.29 -12.15
CA THR A 9 48.58 -27.17 -12.32
C THR A 9 47.34 -27.44 -11.48
N VAL A 10 47.18 -26.72 -10.37
CA VAL A 10 45.95 -26.73 -9.57
C VAL A 10 44.95 -25.78 -10.23
N PHE A 11 43.91 -26.34 -10.86
CA PHE A 11 42.75 -25.58 -11.32
C PHE A 11 41.86 -25.26 -10.12
N ILE A 12 41.91 -24.01 -9.63
CA ILE A 12 40.92 -23.47 -8.71
C ILE A 12 39.72 -23.04 -9.55
N GLY A 13 38.74 -23.95 -9.69
CA GLY A 13 37.45 -23.62 -10.28
C GLY A 13 36.69 -22.69 -9.36
N THR A 14 36.56 -21.41 -9.73
CA THR A 14 35.63 -20.49 -9.10
C THR A 14 34.22 -20.91 -9.47
N VAL A 15 33.53 -21.57 -8.54
CA VAL A 15 32.11 -21.85 -8.68
C VAL A 15 31.39 -20.51 -8.59
N SER A 16 31.05 -19.95 -9.74
CA SER A 16 30.21 -18.75 -9.84
C SER A 16 28.85 -19.12 -9.28
N ALA A 17 28.62 -18.81 -8.01
CA ALA A 17 27.32 -18.90 -7.37
C ALA A 17 26.42 -17.85 -8.02
N CYS A 18 25.77 -18.25 -9.11
CA CYS A 18 24.63 -17.55 -9.67
C CYS A 18 23.56 -17.55 -8.56
N HIS A 19 23.52 -16.47 -7.78
CA HIS A 19 22.40 -16.19 -6.89
C HIS A 19 21.19 -16.00 -7.81
N ALA A 20 20.42 -17.07 -7.97
CA ALA A 20 19.08 -16.99 -8.50
C ALA A 20 18.29 -16.08 -7.56
N GLN A 21 18.27 -14.80 -7.88
CA GLN A 21 17.44 -13.81 -7.21
C GLN A 21 16.01 -14.16 -7.60
N THR A 22 15.36 -15.03 -6.83
CA THR A 22 13.94 -15.29 -6.93
C THR A 22 13.25 -13.94 -6.80
N LYS A 23 12.76 -13.44 -7.93
CA LYS A 23 12.04 -12.17 -8.03
C LYS A 23 10.75 -12.34 -7.23
N GLU A 24 10.76 -11.90 -5.97
CA GLU A 24 9.60 -11.92 -5.08
C GLU A 24 8.49 -11.09 -5.74
N LEU A 25 7.40 -11.75 -6.14
CA LEU A 25 6.28 -11.08 -6.78
C LEU A 25 5.42 -10.39 -5.71
N PRO A 26 5.10 -9.10 -5.87
CA PRO A 26 4.23 -8.41 -4.95
C PRO A 26 2.84 -9.06 -4.90
N ARG A 27 2.31 -9.25 -3.69
CA ARG A 27 0.93 -9.66 -3.47
C ARG A 27 0.07 -8.43 -3.27
N VAL A 28 -1.08 -8.37 -3.94
CA VAL A 28 -2.06 -7.28 -3.78
C VAL A 28 -3.24 -7.81 -2.98
N ILE A 29 -3.58 -7.12 -1.90
CA ILE A 29 -4.71 -7.43 -1.02
C ILE A 29 -5.75 -6.32 -1.20
N ARG A 30 -7.00 -6.74 -1.43
CA ARG A 30 -8.18 -5.87 -1.40
C ARG A 30 -8.94 -6.14 -0.11
N PHE A 31 -9.63 -5.13 0.38
CA PHE A 31 -10.32 -5.19 1.67
C PHE A 31 -11.80 -5.51 1.48
N ASN A 32 -12.38 -6.21 2.44
CA ASN A 32 -13.82 -6.32 2.58
C ASN A 32 -14.38 -5.13 3.35
N GLU A 33 -15.69 -4.91 3.28
CA GLU A 33 -16.37 -3.77 3.91
C GLU A 33 -16.11 -3.70 5.42
N ASN A 34 -16.10 -4.84 6.10
CA ASN A 34 -15.85 -4.92 7.54
C ASN A 34 -14.39 -4.67 7.94
N GLN A 35 -13.47 -4.65 6.98
CA GLN A 35 -12.04 -4.44 7.24
C GLN A 35 -11.62 -2.99 7.07
N ILE A 36 -12.46 -2.14 6.48
CA ILE A 36 -12.14 -0.76 6.17
C ILE A 36 -13.08 0.18 6.92
N ARG A 37 -12.54 1.31 7.37
CA ARG A 37 -13.31 2.40 7.94
C ARG A 37 -12.77 3.71 7.39
N PHE A 38 -13.67 4.63 7.07
CA PHE A 38 -13.33 5.98 6.66
C PHE A 38 -13.85 6.99 7.68
N VAL A 39 -13.02 7.98 8.00
CA VAL A 39 -13.35 9.08 8.91
C VAL A 39 -12.89 10.37 8.27
N LEU A 40 -13.77 11.37 8.17
CA LEU A 40 -13.40 12.71 7.73
C LEU A 40 -13.04 13.52 8.98
N VAL A 41 -11.82 14.07 9.02
CA VAL A 41 -11.29 14.83 10.14
C VAL A 41 -11.02 16.25 9.67
N ASP A 42 -11.49 17.26 10.41
CA ASP A 42 -11.17 18.65 10.13
C ASP A 42 -9.91 19.12 10.87
N ASN A 43 -9.50 20.36 10.61
CA ASN A 43 -8.32 20.96 11.24
C ASN A 43 -8.46 21.20 12.75
N ASP A 44 -9.70 21.29 13.24
CA ASP A 44 -10.00 21.52 14.65
C ASP A 44 -10.03 20.19 15.42
N GLY A 45 -9.90 19.06 14.70
CA GLY A 45 -9.90 17.70 15.23
C GLY A 45 -11.29 17.09 15.37
N GLU A 46 -12.34 17.77 14.88
CA GLU A 46 -13.67 17.16 14.81
C GLU A 46 -13.66 16.05 13.74
N SER A 47 -14.35 14.95 14.04
CA SER A 47 -14.36 13.78 13.18
C SER A 47 -15.78 13.34 12.84
N ILE A 48 -15.98 12.99 11.58
CA ILE A 48 -17.23 12.47 11.04
C ILE A 48 -16.96 11.06 10.53
N THR A 49 -17.58 10.06 11.17
CA THR A 49 -17.54 8.69 10.66
C THR A 49 -18.31 8.62 9.34
N CYS A 50 -17.69 8.07 8.31
CA CYS A 50 -18.30 7.96 7.00
C CYS A 50 -19.03 6.62 6.85
N THR A 51 -20.11 6.62 6.08
CA THR A 51 -20.71 5.39 5.55
C THR A 51 -20.02 5.03 4.24
N HIS A 52 -19.88 3.73 3.94
CA HIS A 52 -19.24 3.30 2.70
C HIS A 52 -19.82 2.00 2.16
N GLN A 53 -19.80 1.85 0.84
CA GLN A 53 -20.24 0.64 0.14
C GLN A 53 -19.34 0.36 -1.07
N LEU A 54 -19.10 -0.91 -1.36
CA LEU A 54 -18.35 -1.30 -2.56
C LEU A 54 -19.24 -1.16 -3.79
N LEU A 55 -18.75 -0.50 -4.83
CA LEU A 55 -19.47 -0.37 -6.10
C LEU A 55 -19.57 -1.72 -6.83
N SER A 56 -20.72 -1.99 -7.44
CA SER A 56 -21.01 -3.28 -8.12
C SER A 56 -20.18 -3.54 -9.38
N HIS A 57 -19.67 -2.48 -10.02
CA HIS A 57 -19.04 -2.56 -11.34
C HIS A 57 -17.53 -2.31 -11.34
N VAL A 58 -17.00 -1.78 -10.24
CA VAL A 58 -15.58 -1.41 -10.09
C VAL A 58 -15.15 -1.65 -8.64
N PRO A 59 -13.88 -1.99 -8.37
CA PRO A 59 -13.40 -2.28 -7.02
C PRO A 59 -13.15 -0.99 -6.21
N TRP A 60 -14.08 -0.04 -6.29
CA TRP A 60 -14.00 1.28 -5.64
C TRP A 60 -15.13 1.40 -4.63
N TRP A 61 -14.88 2.20 -3.59
CA TRP A 61 -15.82 2.49 -2.53
C TRP A 61 -16.54 3.80 -2.82
N ASP A 62 -17.86 3.79 -2.68
CA ASP A 62 -18.65 5.00 -2.50
C ASP A 62 -18.66 5.34 -1.01
N VAL A 63 -18.15 6.52 -0.65
CA VAL A 63 -17.90 6.94 0.74
C VAL A 63 -18.61 8.26 0.99
N ILE A 64 -19.51 8.29 1.97
CA ILE A 64 -20.34 9.45 2.30
C ILE A 64 -20.03 9.90 3.73
N CYS A 65 -19.57 11.14 3.86
CA CYS A 65 -19.22 11.79 5.13
C CYS A 65 -20.06 13.06 5.30
N GLY A 66 -21.22 12.96 5.95
CA GLY A 66 -22.16 14.08 6.08
C GLY A 66 -22.73 14.51 4.72
N LYS A 67 -22.36 15.71 4.23
CA LYS A 67 -22.77 16.24 2.91
C LYS A 67 -21.77 15.95 1.79
N ARG A 68 -20.69 15.22 2.09
CA ARG A 68 -19.56 14.99 1.18
C ARG A 68 -19.64 13.58 0.62
N HIS A 69 -19.34 13.47 -0.67
CA HIS A 69 -19.37 12.21 -1.42
C HIS A 69 -18.00 12.00 -2.07
N TYR A 70 -17.39 10.86 -1.76
CA TYR A 70 -16.09 10.46 -2.27
C TYR A 70 -16.18 9.12 -2.97
N THR A 71 -15.38 8.94 -4.01
CA THR A 71 -15.10 7.64 -4.62
C THR A 71 -13.66 7.27 -4.30
N VAL A 72 -13.46 6.12 -3.65
CA VAL A 72 -12.14 5.70 -3.15
C VAL A 72 -11.72 4.36 -3.76
N ASN A 73 -10.59 4.34 -4.47
CA ASN A 73 -9.93 3.10 -4.88
C ASN A 73 -8.81 2.80 -3.89
N THR A 74 -8.73 1.58 -3.34
CA THR A 74 -7.72 1.26 -2.32
C THR A 74 -7.21 -0.17 -2.41
N TRP A 75 -5.93 -0.37 -2.12
CA TRP A 75 -5.28 -1.68 -2.05
C TRP A 75 -4.04 -1.66 -1.15
N LEU A 76 -3.68 -2.85 -0.66
CA LEU A 76 -2.43 -3.08 0.05
C LEU A 76 -1.49 -3.92 -0.81
N GLN A 77 -0.28 -3.44 -1.01
CA GLN A 77 0.80 -4.22 -1.57
C GLN A 77 1.64 -4.83 -0.44
N LEU A 78 1.81 -6.14 -0.47
CA LEU A 78 2.69 -6.90 0.42
C LEU A 78 3.91 -7.38 -0.36
N LEU A 79 5.09 -7.02 0.11
CA LEU A 79 6.38 -7.47 -0.35
C LEU A 79 7.08 -8.18 0.82
N GLU A 80 7.36 -9.46 0.67
CA GLU A 80 8.15 -10.24 1.62
C GLU A 80 9.60 -10.22 1.12
N ASN A 81 10.55 -9.92 2.01
CA ASN A 81 11.99 -10.04 1.79
C ASN A 81 12.50 -11.19 2.65
N THR A 82 12.61 -12.35 2.02
CA THR A 82 12.98 -13.62 2.67
C THR A 82 14.41 -13.60 3.22
N GLN A 83 15.32 -12.83 2.63
CA GLN A 83 16.72 -12.76 3.07
C GLN A 83 16.89 -12.04 4.42
N GLN A 84 16.03 -11.05 4.66
CA GLN A 84 16.07 -10.24 5.88
C GLN A 84 14.95 -10.60 6.87
N ASN A 85 14.07 -11.55 6.52
CA ASN A 85 12.86 -11.87 7.28
C ASN A 85 12.00 -10.62 7.56
N LEU A 86 11.82 -9.78 6.54
CA LEU A 86 11.07 -8.53 6.62
C LEU A 86 9.88 -8.53 5.67
N PHE A 87 8.79 -7.91 6.08
CA PHE A 87 7.62 -7.62 5.27
C PHE A 87 7.50 -6.11 5.09
N LYS A 88 7.39 -5.66 3.83
CA LYS A 88 7.03 -4.31 3.47
C LYS A 88 5.58 -4.28 3.02
N LEU A 89 4.79 -3.47 3.72
CA LEU A 89 3.40 -3.19 3.43
C LEU A 89 3.30 -1.79 2.86
N THR A 90 2.63 -1.63 1.72
CA THR A 90 2.34 -0.34 1.13
C THR A 90 0.86 -0.22 0.87
N LEU A 91 0.17 0.54 1.71
CA LEU A 91 -1.23 0.89 1.55
C LEU A 91 -1.33 2.07 0.59
N MET A 92 -2.15 1.92 -0.45
CA MET A 92 -2.38 2.94 -1.46
C MET A 92 -3.87 3.20 -1.58
N TYR A 93 -4.25 4.46 -1.70
CA TYR A 93 -5.61 4.81 -2.06
C TYR A 93 -5.68 6.12 -2.82
N ASP A 94 -6.62 6.13 -3.75
CA ASP A 94 -6.97 7.23 -4.62
C ASP A 94 -8.37 7.71 -4.24
N VAL A 95 -8.54 9.00 -4.05
CA VAL A 95 -9.80 9.64 -3.66
C VAL A 95 -10.22 10.61 -4.75
N SER A 96 -11.47 10.49 -5.16
CA SER A 96 -12.15 11.43 -6.03
C SER A 96 -13.32 12.09 -5.32
N GLU A 97 -13.40 13.42 -5.31
CA GLU A 97 -14.56 14.17 -4.82
C GLU A 97 -15.25 14.86 -6.02
N GLY A 98 -16.55 14.65 -6.18
CA GLY A 98 -17.38 15.42 -7.10
C GLY A 98 -17.95 16.64 -6.38
N ILE A 99 -17.55 17.84 -6.77
CA ILE A 99 -18.06 19.09 -6.22
C ILE A 99 -18.98 19.72 -7.27
N GLU A 100 -20.26 19.85 -6.95
CA GLU A 100 -21.17 20.69 -7.73
C GLU A 100 -20.99 22.14 -7.30
N SER A 101 -20.45 22.96 -8.19
CA SER A 101 -20.31 24.41 -7.99
C SER A 101 -20.88 25.13 -9.20
N SER A 102 -21.95 25.92 -8.99
CA SER A 102 -22.53 26.80 -10.01
C SER A 102 -22.97 26.10 -11.32
N GLY A 103 -23.38 24.83 -11.24
CA GLY A 103 -23.82 24.04 -12.40
C GLY A 103 -22.70 23.28 -13.13
N GLU A 104 -21.43 23.49 -12.77
CA GLU A 104 -20.31 22.71 -13.25
C GLU A 104 -19.88 21.67 -12.21
N LYS A 105 -19.64 20.43 -12.67
CA LYS A 105 -19.14 19.32 -11.83
C LYS A 105 -17.61 19.33 -11.87
N LEU A 106 -17.00 19.85 -10.81
CA LEU A 106 -15.56 19.78 -10.62
C LEU A 106 -15.22 18.44 -9.97
N VAL A 107 -14.31 17.68 -10.57
CA VAL A 107 -13.81 16.41 -10.01
C VAL A 107 -12.39 16.64 -9.52
N GLN A 108 -12.18 16.56 -8.21
CA GLN A 108 -10.85 16.59 -7.63
C GLN A 108 -10.34 15.16 -7.46
N PHE A 109 -9.08 14.91 -7.80
CA PHE A 109 -8.41 13.62 -7.62
C PHE A 109 -7.16 13.79 -6.75
N ARG A 110 -6.98 12.89 -5.78
CA ARG A 110 -5.80 12.84 -4.91
C ARG A 110 -5.41 11.40 -4.62
N SER A 111 -4.11 11.15 -4.47
CA SER A 111 -3.57 9.84 -4.13
C SER A 111 -2.66 9.94 -2.91
N HIS A 112 -2.69 8.91 -2.07
CA HIS A 112 -1.79 8.78 -0.93
C HIS A 112 -1.23 7.36 -0.84
N LEU A 113 -0.02 7.25 -0.29
CA LEU A 113 0.57 5.97 0.07
C LEU A 113 1.15 6.02 1.48
N THR A 114 0.94 4.94 2.23
CA THR A 114 1.55 4.73 3.54
C THR A 114 2.32 3.42 3.50
N THR A 115 3.59 3.46 3.90
CA THR A 115 4.47 2.29 3.89
C THR A 115 4.93 1.95 5.30
N LEU A 116 4.86 0.66 5.63
CA LEU A 116 5.36 0.10 6.88
C LEU A 116 6.30 -1.07 6.56
N VAL A 117 7.36 -1.22 7.34
CA VAL A 117 8.23 -2.39 7.32
C VAL A 117 8.16 -3.07 8.69
N THR A 118 7.91 -4.38 8.71
CA THR A 118 7.76 -5.17 9.94
C THR A 118 8.41 -6.53 9.79
N GLU A 119 8.94 -7.08 10.89
CA GLU A 119 9.40 -8.47 10.97
C GLU A 119 8.23 -9.47 11.17
N ASP A 120 7.07 -8.98 11.62
CA ASP A 120 5.94 -9.83 11.99
C ASP A 120 4.62 -9.25 11.48
N PHE A 121 4.25 -9.65 10.26
CA PHE A 121 2.98 -9.27 9.64
C PHE A 121 1.77 -9.72 10.48
N LYS A 122 1.84 -10.86 11.19
CA LYS A 122 0.70 -11.42 11.93
C LYS A 122 0.34 -10.62 13.18
N LYS A 123 1.26 -9.81 13.69
CA LYS A 123 1.02 -8.90 14.82
C LYS A 123 0.41 -7.57 14.40
N LEU A 124 0.51 -7.21 13.13
CA LEU A 124 -0.06 -5.97 12.63
C LEU A 124 -1.57 -6.14 12.52
N ARG A 125 -2.31 -5.59 13.48
CA ARG A 125 -3.78 -5.68 13.53
C ARG A 125 -4.48 -4.60 12.72
N GLN A 126 -3.85 -3.44 12.61
CA GLN A 126 -4.45 -2.26 12.05
C GLN A 126 -3.41 -1.39 11.35
N LEU A 127 -3.82 -0.79 10.24
CA LEU A 127 -3.07 0.23 9.52
C LEU A 127 -3.96 1.46 9.34
N GLN A 128 -3.46 2.62 9.70
CA GLN A 128 -4.14 3.90 9.50
C GLN A 128 -3.34 4.76 8.53
N SER A 129 -4.05 5.51 7.69
CA SER A 129 -3.49 6.47 6.77
C SER A 129 -4.39 7.70 6.67
N SER A 130 -3.80 8.86 6.43
CA SER A 130 -4.51 10.14 6.35
C SER A 130 -4.15 10.86 5.05
N LEU A 131 -5.16 11.30 4.31
CA LEU A 131 -5.00 12.07 3.08
C LEU A 131 -5.73 13.39 3.18
N ASP A 132 -5.02 14.49 3.03
CA ASP A 132 -5.63 15.81 2.87
C ASP A 132 -6.47 15.83 1.58
N VAL A 133 -7.78 15.99 1.74
CA VAL A 133 -8.74 16.06 0.64
C VAL A 133 -9.08 17.50 0.27
N ARG A 134 -8.78 18.48 1.13
CA ARG A 134 -9.28 19.86 1.02
C ARG A 134 -8.21 20.94 1.21
N ASN A 135 -6.95 20.67 0.84
CA ASN A 135 -5.83 21.63 0.90
C ASN A 135 -5.57 22.13 2.32
N GLY A 136 -5.51 21.21 3.27
CA GLY A 136 -5.25 21.48 4.68
C GLY A 136 -6.46 22.05 5.40
N LEU A 137 -7.67 21.70 4.98
CA LEU A 137 -8.92 21.98 5.71
C LEU A 137 -9.54 20.72 6.30
N MET A 138 -9.40 19.59 5.60
CA MET A 138 -9.96 18.31 5.98
C MET A 138 -9.11 17.19 5.43
N SER A 139 -8.96 16.13 6.22
CA SER A 139 -8.31 14.89 5.84
C SER A 139 -9.32 13.74 5.86
N LEU A 140 -9.22 12.86 4.87
CA LEU A 140 -9.90 11.58 4.88
C LEU A 140 -8.95 10.54 5.48
N ASP A 141 -9.26 10.10 6.68
CA ASP A 141 -8.56 9.03 7.38
C ASP A 141 -9.16 7.70 6.96
N MET A 142 -8.29 6.78 6.54
CA MET A 142 -8.62 5.41 6.22
C MET A 142 -7.95 4.49 7.23
N GLU A 143 -8.76 3.68 7.89
CA GLU A 143 -8.32 2.65 8.81
C GLU A 143 -8.63 1.28 8.22
N VAL A 144 -7.66 0.38 8.31
CA VAL A 144 -7.75 -0.97 7.76
C VAL A 144 -7.38 -1.99 8.83
N GLN A 145 -8.24 -2.99 9.03
CA GLN A 145 -7.99 -4.16 9.85
C GLN A 145 -7.35 -5.28 9.00
N LEU A 146 -6.22 -5.82 9.47
CA LEU A 146 -5.39 -6.80 8.76
C LEU A 146 -5.46 -8.20 9.38
#